data_AF-A0A9D9GJ72-F1
#
_entry.id   AF-A0A9D9GJ72-F1
#
_cell.length_a   1.000
_cell.length_b   1.000
_cell.length_c   1.000
_cell.angle_alpha   90.00
_cell.angle_beta   90.00
_cell.angle_gamma   90.00
#
_symmetry.space_group_name_H-M   'P 1'
#
loop_
_entity.id
_entity.type
_entity.pdbx_description
1 polymer ?
#
loop_
_entity_poly.entity_id
_entity_poly.type
_entity_poly.pdbx_seq_one_letter_code
_entity_poly.pdbx_strand_id
1 'polypeptide(L)'
;MKKLFLIDGHSLIFRMYYAFLRRPMINSKGEDTSILYGFMKYLMELIRKENPTHIGVAFDPPGKTFRHETYQEYKSNRSATPELVKEALEPLKELVSSLGIPVLMIPGYEADDVIGTIATLGEKNGFTVYMVTPDKDLGQLISENIYQYKPGKSGAENELLGPAEICEKFQIERPSQVIDILALWGDASDNVPGVRGVGEVSAKKLIAKYGTVENILEHTSELPAKQAAAFEEAREQLPLSKFLVTIKTDVPIEFSEETLKLEVKNGTNCHKLFEQYEFPSLLKLLPATFGDGSCAPEVPKEEITLGSLTIEELVEACQKSGEVGIKISGETIHLSPGGDVYSTTDWSTAKGLLEDNSIVKVGYHLKEYIHILWSKGITLSGPLKDIELMHYLINPERTHKSEILAKTYLGIDL
;
A
#
# COMPACT_ATOMS: atom_id res chain seq x y z
N MET A 1 2.40 -4.21 25.06
CA MET A 1 0.95 -4.31 24.78
C MET A 1 0.81 -4.77 23.34
N LYS A 2 -0.01 -5.80 23.06
CA LYS A 2 -0.17 -6.34 21.70
C LYS A 2 -1.10 -5.42 20.91
N LYS A 3 -0.61 -4.87 19.80
CA LYS A 3 -1.37 -4.03 18.86
C LYS A 3 -1.77 -4.86 17.64
N LEU A 4 -3.07 -4.95 17.36
CA LEU A 4 -3.63 -5.61 16.18
C LEU A 4 -4.23 -4.56 15.24
N PHE A 5 -3.77 -4.52 13.99
CA PHE A 5 -4.33 -3.66 12.95
C PHE A 5 -5.12 -4.48 11.95
N LEU A 6 -6.39 -4.13 11.72
CA LEU A 6 -7.27 -4.79 10.76
C LEU A 6 -7.63 -3.80 9.66
N ILE A 7 -7.16 -4.05 8.45
CA ILE A 7 -7.32 -3.14 7.32
C ILE A 7 -8.53 -3.54 6.50
N ASP A 8 -9.43 -2.59 6.28
CA ASP A 8 -10.47 -2.69 5.28
C ASP A 8 -9.85 -2.47 3.89
N GLY A 9 -9.53 -3.60 3.24
CA GLY A 9 -8.85 -3.63 1.97
C GLY A 9 -9.72 -3.10 0.83
N HIS A 10 -11.04 -3.33 0.87
CA HIS A 10 -11.93 -2.91 -0.21
C HIS A 10 -12.14 -1.39 -0.20
N SER A 11 -12.33 -0.80 0.98
CA SER A 11 -12.37 0.66 1.14
C SER A 11 -11.06 1.33 0.72
N LEU A 12 -9.92 0.72 1.05
CA LEU A 12 -8.61 1.22 0.64
C LEU A 12 -8.41 1.12 -0.88
N ILE A 13 -8.88 0.05 -1.55
CA ILE A 13 -8.85 -0.07 -3.01
C ILE A 13 -9.61 1.10 -3.66
N PHE A 14 -10.87 1.32 -3.28
CA PHE A 14 -11.67 2.40 -3.85
C PHE A 14 -11.04 3.77 -3.63
N ARG A 15 -10.48 3.98 -2.44
CA ARG A 15 -9.76 5.20 -2.13
C ARG A 15 -8.57 5.42 -3.07
N MET A 16 -7.79 4.38 -3.36
CA MET A 16 -6.65 4.50 -4.30
C MET A 16 -7.13 4.69 -5.73
N TYR A 17 -8.18 3.99 -6.17
CA TYR A 17 -8.79 4.19 -7.47
C TYR A 17 -9.15 5.67 -7.70
N TYR A 18 -9.87 6.30 -6.78
CA TYR A 18 -10.24 7.70 -6.92
C TYR A 18 -9.06 8.67 -6.76
N ALA A 19 -8.06 8.34 -5.94
CA ALA A 19 -6.87 9.16 -5.77
C ALA A 19 -6.02 9.25 -7.05
N PHE A 20 -5.94 8.16 -7.81
CA PHE A 20 -5.14 8.08 -9.03
C PHE A 20 -5.95 8.20 -10.32
N LEU A 21 -7.29 8.29 -10.25
CA LEU A 21 -8.19 8.36 -11.42
C LEU A 21 -7.77 9.38 -12.48
N ARG A 22 -7.18 10.52 -12.05
CA ARG A 22 -6.74 11.60 -12.96
C ARG A 22 -5.27 11.50 -13.38
N ARG A 23 -4.48 10.65 -12.74
CA ARG A 23 -3.03 10.49 -12.92
C ARG A 23 -2.67 9.01 -12.75
N PRO A 24 -3.09 8.14 -13.68
CA PRO A 24 -2.82 6.71 -13.57
C PRO A 24 -1.32 6.43 -13.68
N MET A 25 -0.87 5.40 -12.98
CA MET A 25 0.49 4.86 -13.03
C MET A 25 0.50 3.63 -13.92
N ILE A 26 1.01 3.79 -15.14
CA ILE A 26 1.10 2.72 -16.12
C ILE A 26 2.53 2.18 -16.16
N ASN A 27 2.71 0.86 -16.05
CA ASN A 27 4.03 0.22 -16.11
C ASN A 27 4.49 0.00 -17.56
N SER A 28 5.71 -0.52 -17.76
CA SER A 28 6.26 -0.77 -19.10
C SER A 28 5.45 -1.78 -19.94
N LYS A 29 4.63 -2.61 -19.31
CA LYS A 29 3.74 -3.59 -19.95
C LYS A 29 2.38 -3.01 -20.35
N GLY A 30 2.12 -1.75 -20.01
CA GLY A 30 0.85 -1.08 -20.28
C GLY A 30 -0.25 -1.34 -19.24
N GLU A 31 0.09 -1.94 -18.10
CA GLU A 31 -0.86 -2.26 -17.01
C GLU A 31 -1.02 -1.06 -16.07
N ASP A 32 -2.25 -0.77 -15.64
CA ASP A 32 -2.51 0.23 -14.61
C ASP A 32 -2.24 -0.34 -13.22
N THR A 33 -1.17 0.16 -12.59
CA THR A 33 -0.68 -0.28 -11.29
C THR A 33 -1.06 0.66 -10.15
N SER A 34 -1.90 1.67 -10.41
CA SER A 34 -2.19 2.77 -9.49
C SER A 34 -2.74 2.31 -8.14
N ILE A 35 -3.73 1.40 -8.19
CA ILE A 35 -4.38 0.86 -7.00
C ILE A 35 -3.37 0.05 -6.20
N LEU A 36 -2.62 -0.84 -6.87
CA LEU A 36 -1.62 -1.71 -6.27
C LEU A 36 -0.55 -0.88 -5.55
N TYR A 37 0.02 0.09 -6.25
CA TYR A 37 1.05 0.97 -5.71
C TYR A 37 0.55 1.76 -4.50
N GLY A 38 -0.59 2.45 -4.64
CA GLY A 38 -1.15 3.28 -3.57
C GLY A 38 -1.50 2.48 -2.32
N PHE A 39 -2.05 1.28 -2.50
CA PHE A 39 -2.41 0.38 -1.42
C PHE A 39 -1.16 -0.08 -0.66
N MET A 40 -0.18 -0.63 -1.38
CA MET A 40 1.05 -1.15 -0.78
C MET A 40 1.87 -0.04 -0.12
N LYS A 41 1.91 1.15 -0.73
CA LYS A 41 2.54 2.32 -0.11
C LYS A 41 1.89 2.66 1.24
N TYR A 42 0.57 2.79 1.28
CA TYR A 42 -0.15 3.09 2.52
C TYR A 42 0.09 2.01 3.58
N LEU A 43 0.02 0.74 3.20
CA LEU A 43 0.25 -0.39 4.09
C LEU A 43 1.66 -0.35 4.72
N MET A 44 2.69 -0.14 3.90
CA MET A 44 4.07 -0.06 4.37
C MET A 44 4.33 1.15 5.27
N GLU A 45 3.74 2.31 4.94
CA GLU A 45 3.83 3.52 5.76
C GLU A 45 3.12 3.33 7.10
N LEU A 46 1.94 2.68 7.11
CA LEU A 46 1.20 2.34 8.33
C LEU A 46 2.02 1.43 9.24
N ILE A 47 2.59 0.35 8.69
CA ILE A 47 3.43 -0.59 9.46
C ILE A 47 4.62 0.16 10.08
N ARG A 48 5.29 1.01 9.30
CA ARG A 48 6.45 1.77 9.79
C ARG A 48 6.07 2.78 10.88
N LYS A 49 4.95 3.49 10.70
CA LYS A 49 4.51 4.54 11.64
C LYS A 49 4.00 3.96 12.95
N GLU A 50 3.17 2.94 12.88
CA GLU A 50 2.43 2.43 14.05
C GLU A 50 3.12 1.25 14.74
N ASN A 51 4.07 0.61 14.04
CA ASN A 51 4.82 -0.57 14.48
C ASN A 51 3.89 -1.65 15.08
N PRO A 52 2.93 -2.18 14.29
CA PRO A 52 1.96 -3.14 14.78
C PRO A 52 2.65 -4.47 15.12
N THR A 53 2.20 -5.12 16.19
CA THR A 53 2.64 -6.49 16.50
C THR A 53 1.93 -7.53 15.63
N HIS A 54 0.68 -7.23 15.26
CA HIS A 54 -0.21 -8.13 14.53
C HIS A 54 -1.00 -7.32 13.51
N ILE A 55 -1.29 -7.91 12.37
CA ILE A 55 -1.95 -7.25 11.25
C ILE A 55 -2.75 -8.25 10.40
N GLY A 56 -3.85 -7.80 9.82
CA GLY A 56 -4.61 -8.54 8.82
C GLY A 56 -5.32 -7.60 7.85
N VAL A 57 -5.53 -8.04 6.62
CA VAL A 57 -6.22 -7.26 5.59
C VAL A 57 -7.47 -8.01 5.17
N ALA A 58 -8.65 -7.41 5.35
CA ALA A 58 -9.91 -7.99 4.94
C ALA A 58 -10.36 -7.49 3.56
N PHE A 59 -10.90 -8.36 2.73
CA PHE A 59 -11.51 -7.99 1.45
C PHE A 59 -12.92 -8.58 1.34
N ASP A 60 -13.78 -7.92 0.57
CA ASP A 60 -15.07 -8.47 0.21
C ASP A 60 -14.89 -9.64 -0.78
N PRO A 61 -15.50 -10.81 -0.51
CA PRO A 61 -15.52 -11.91 -1.47
C PRO A 61 -16.38 -11.55 -2.69
N PRO A 62 -16.09 -12.14 -3.86
CA PRO A 62 -17.00 -12.04 -4.99
C PRO A 62 -18.33 -12.75 -4.66
N GLY A 63 -19.46 -12.14 -5.03
CA GLY A 63 -20.78 -12.75 -4.93
C GLY A 63 -21.70 -12.06 -3.93
N LYS A 64 -22.79 -12.76 -3.59
CA LYS A 64 -23.81 -12.27 -2.65
C LYS A 64 -23.44 -12.62 -1.20
N THR A 65 -23.93 -11.82 -0.27
CA THR A 65 -23.75 -11.98 1.17
C THR A 65 -25.06 -12.34 1.85
N PHE A 66 -25.03 -12.70 3.13
CA PHE A 66 -26.24 -12.99 3.91
C PHE A 66 -27.26 -11.82 3.93
N ARG A 67 -26.79 -10.58 3.75
CA ARG A 67 -27.66 -9.40 3.60
C ARG A 67 -28.48 -9.47 2.31
N HIS A 68 -27.89 -9.93 1.20
CA HIS A 68 -28.59 -10.08 -0.08
C HIS A 68 -29.59 -11.25 -0.09
N GLU A 69 -29.37 -12.27 0.74
CA GLU A 69 -30.32 -13.36 0.95
C GLU A 69 -31.56 -12.87 1.71
N THR A 70 -31.37 -11.94 2.64
CA THR A 70 -32.44 -11.36 3.47
C THR A 70 -33.17 -10.22 2.76
N TYR A 71 -32.44 -9.37 2.02
CA TYR A 71 -32.98 -8.22 1.30
C TYR A 71 -32.34 -8.11 -0.08
N GLN A 72 -33.10 -8.46 -1.12
CA GLN A 72 -32.58 -8.60 -2.48
C GLN A 72 -32.09 -7.27 -3.07
N GLU A 73 -32.70 -6.15 -2.68
CA GLU A 73 -32.35 -4.83 -3.15
C GLU A 73 -31.21 -4.19 -2.36
N TYR A 74 -30.57 -4.89 -1.41
CA TYR A 74 -29.40 -4.39 -0.70
C TYR A 74 -28.26 -4.04 -1.67
N LYS A 75 -27.66 -2.86 -1.50
CA LYS A 75 -26.61 -2.27 -2.36
C LYS A 75 -26.99 -2.14 -3.85
N SER A 76 -28.26 -2.28 -4.22
CA SER A 76 -28.74 -2.16 -5.60
C SER A 76 -28.58 -0.76 -6.20
N ASN A 77 -28.52 0.27 -5.35
CA ASN A 77 -28.27 1.66 -5.77
C ASN A 77 -26.80 1.95 -6.07
N ARG A 78 -25.87 1.04 -5.72
CA ARG A 78 -24.44 1.24 -6.01
C ARG A 78 -24.20 1.14 -7.52
N SER A 79 -23.39 2.05 -8.05
CA SER A 79 -22.89 1.93 -9.41
C SER A 79 -22.05 0.66 -9.56
N ALA A 80 -22.05 0.08 -10.75
CA ALA A 80 -21.20 -1.07 -11.06
C ALA A 80 -19.73 -0.78 -10.67
N THR A 81 -19.12 -1.72 -9.96
CA THR A 81 -17.71 -1.63 -9.56
C THR A 81 -16.82 -1.44 -10.80
N PRO A 82 -15.95 -0.41 -10.83
CA PRO A 82 -15.02 -0.19 -11.94
C PRO A 82 -14.16 -1.42 -12.21
N GLU A 83 -13.84 -1.69 -13.48
CA GLU A 83 -13.10 -2.90 -13.84
C GLU A 83 -11.71 -2.95 -13.18
N LEU A 84 -11.01 -1.82 -13.16
CA LEU A 84 -9.73 -1.68 -12.45
C LEU A 84 -9.79 -2.09 -10.97
N VAL A 85 -10.92 -1.83 -10.29
CA VAL A 85 -11.11 -2.22 -8.88
C VAL A 85 -11.24 -3.74 -8.74
N LYS A 86 -11.92 -4.40 -9.70
CA LYS A 86 -12.05 -5.86 -9.71
C LYS A 86 -10.72 -6.53 -10.05
N GLU A 87 -10.04 -6.03 -11.08
CA GLU A 87 -8.75 -6.55 -11.56
C GLU A 87 -7.64 -6.40 -10.51
N ALA A 88 -7.71 -5.40 -9.64
CA ALA A 88 -6.73 -5.19 -8.58
C ALA A 88 -6.81 -6.21 -7.42
N LEU A 89 -7.94 -6.89 -7.23
CA LEU A 89 -8.17 -7.71 -6.04
C LEU A 89 -7.18 -8.89 -5.92
N GLU A 90 -7.06 -9.71 -6.96
CA GLU A 90 -6.17 -10.88 -6.92
C GLU A 90 -4.68 -10.50 -6.79
N PRO A 91 -4.15 -9.55 -7.59
CA PRO A 91 -2.79 -9.02 -7.39
C PRO A 91 -2.54 -8.47 -5.99
N LEU A 92 -3.52 -7.77 -5.39
CA LEU A 92 -3.37 -7.25 -4.03
C LEU A 92 -3.31 -8.35 -2.99
N LYS A 93 -4.13 -9.39 -3.11
CA LYS A 93 -4.08 -10.54 -2.20
C LYS A 93 -2.70 -11.20 -2.25
N GLU A 94 -2.13 -11.35 -3.43
CA GLU A 94 -0.78 -11.89 -3.62
C GLU A 94 0.29 -10.97 -3.00
N LEU A 95 0.24 -9.67 -3.28
CA LEU A 95 1.15 -8.67 -2.73
C LEU A 95 1.10 -8.61 -1.20
N VAL A 96 -0.09 -8.59 -0.60
CA VAL A 96 -0.28 -8.59 0.85
C VAL A 96 0.26 -9.88 1.47
N SER A 97 -0.09 -11.04 0.89
CA SER A 97 0.40 -12.33 1.37
C SER A 97 1.92 -12.45 1.27
N SER A 98 2.53 -11.82 0.26
CA SER A 98 3.98 -11.82 0.08
C SER A 98 4.74 -11.08 1.20
N LEU A 99 4.07 -10.19 1.93
CA LEU A 99 4.60 -9.53 3.13
C LEU A 99 4.42 -10.37 4.41
N GLY A 100 3.89 -11.60 4.30
CA GLY A 100 3.51 -12.41 5.45
C GLY A 100 2.27 -11.90 6.18
N ILE A 101 1.47 -11.05 5.54
CA ILE A 101 0.25 -10.50 6.11
C ILE A 101 -0.94 -11.38 5.67
N PRO A 102 -1.76 -11.88 6.62
CA PRO A 102 -2.90 -12.70 6.25
C PRO A 102 -3.99 -11.89 5.55
N VAL A 103 -4.51 -12.47 4.47
CA VAL A 103 -5.69 -12.03 3.74
C VAL A 103 -6.92 -12.68 4.37
N LEU A 104 -7.84 -11.86 4.86
CA LEU A 104 -9.06 -12.29 5.56
C LEU A 104 -10.26 -12.11 4.63
N MET A 105 -10.75 -13.19 4.01
CA MET A 105 -11.87 -13.12 3.08
C MET A 105 -12.72 -14.38 3.21
N ILE A 106 -13.96 -14.23 3.67
CA ILE A 106 -14.87 -15.34 3.97
C ILE A 106 -16.10 -15.23 3.07
N PRO A 107 -16.36 -16.21 2.17
CA PRO A 107 -17.55 -16.18 1.31
C PRO A 107 -18.85 -16.01 2.10
N GLY A 108 -19.75 -15.16 1.58
CA GLY A 108 -21.03 -14.86 2.21
C GLY A 108 -21.02 -13.74 3.25
N TYR A 109 -19.84 -13.23 3.62
CA TYR A 109 -19.67 -12.16 4.61
C TYR A 109 -18.87 -10.98 4.02
N GLU A 110 -19.18 -9.76 4.46
CA GLU A 110 -18.48 -8.56 4.01
C GLU A 110 -17.17 -8.38 4.79
N ALA A 111 -16.23 -7.59 4.24
CA ALA A 111 -14.97 -7.29 4.91
C ALA A 111 -15.21 -6.71 6.32
N ASP A 112 -16.24 -5.89 6.48
CA ASP A 112 -16.61 -5.26 7.75
C ASP A 112 -17.01 -6.28 8.81
N ASP A 113 -17.74 -7.34 8.42
CA ASP A 113 -18.14 -8.43 9.31
C ASP A 113 -16.92 -9.26 9.74
N VAL A 114 -16.01 -9.54 8.81
CA VAL A 114 -14.76 -10.26 9.11
C VAL A 114 -13.90 -9.43 10.07
N ILE A 115 -13.75 -8.13 9.82
CA ILE A 115 -13.05 -7.20 10.71
C ILE A 115 -13.74 -7.17 12.08
N GLY A 116 -15.06 -7.07 12.13
CA GLY A 116 -15.81 -6.99 13.37
C GLY A 116 -15.67 -8.24 14.24
N THR A 117 -15.71 -9.43 13.64
CA THR A 117 -15.42 -10.69 14.33
C THR A 117 -14.00 -10.73 14.87
N ILE A 118 -12.99 -10.48 14.04
CA ILE A 118 -11.59 -10.56 14.48
C ILE A 118 -11.25 -9.47 15.50
N ALA A 119 -11.84 -8.28 15.41
CA ALA A 119 -11.66 -7.22 16.37
C ALA A 119 -12.20 -7.61 17.76
N THR A 120 -13.42 -8.13 17.80
CA THR A 120 -14.07 -8.59 19.05
C THR A 120 -13.28 -9.75 19.67
N LEU A 121 -12.81 -10.70 18.86
CA LEU A 121 -11.98 -11.81 19.34
C LEU A 121 -10.61 -11.32 19.80
N GLY A 122 -9.99 -10.38 19.09
CA GLY A 122 -8.71 -9.78 19.46
C GLY A 122 -8.77 -9.08 20.82
N GLU A 123 -9.79 -8.24 21.04
CA GLU A 123 -10.02 -7.60 22.34
C GLU A 123 -10.13 -8.63 23.47
N LYS A 124 -10.93 -9.69 23.28
CA LYS A 124 -11.07 -10.78 24.27
C LYS A 124 -9.75 -11.49 24.57
N ASN A 125 -8.83 -11.51 23.60
CA ASN A 125 -7.48 -12.06 23.76
C ASN A 125 -6.44 -11.03 24.24
N GLY A 126 -6.89 -9.85 24.72
CA GLY A 126 -6.03 -8.84 25.34
C GLY A 126 -5.28 -7.94 24.36
N PHE A 127 -5.77 -7.81 23.13
CA PHE A 127 -5.21 -6.91 22.13
C PHE A 127 -5.85 -5.53 22.20
N THR A 128 -5.04 -4.51 21.93
CA THR A 128 -5.55 -3.21 21.48
C THR A 128 -5.72 -3.28 19.97
N VAL A 129 -6.95 -3.15 19.49
CA VAL A 129 -7.33 -3.33 18.10
C VAL A 129 -7.58 -2.00 17.41
N TYR A 130 -7.05 -1.85 16.19
CA TYR A 130 -7.23 -0.68 15.34
C TYR A 130 -7.86 -1.12 14.01
N MET A 131 -9.13 -0.78 13.81
CA MET A 131 -9.86 -1.02 12.56
C MET A 131 -9.55 0.13 11.58
N VAL A 132 -8.75 -0.14 10.57
CA VAL A 132 -8.30 0.86 9.59
C VAL A 132 -9.32 0.99 8.47
N THR A 133 -10.29 1.89 8.67
CA THR A 133 -11.39 2.13 7.72
C THR A 133 -11.99 3.52 7.92
N PRO A 134 -12.38 4.24 6.84
CA PRO A 134 -13.17 5.46 6.95
C PRO A 134 -14.65 5.20 7.26
N ASP A 135 -15.12 3.96 7.15
CA ASP A 135 -16.54 3.60 7.22
C ASP A 135 -17.12 3.89 8.61
N LYS A 136 -18.18 4.69 8.66
CA LYS A 136 -18.84 5.09 9.91
C LYS A 136 -19.50 3.89 10.60
N ASP A 137 -19.82 2.83 9.88
CA ASP A 137 -20.64 1.72 10.36
C ASP A 137 -19.90 0.88 11.39
N LEU A 138 -18.59 0.69 11.24
CA LEU A 138 -17.74 0.02 12.25
C LEU A 138 -17.60 0.84 13.55
N GLY A 139 -18.05 2.09 13.57
CA GLY A 139 -18.14 2.88 14.81
C GLY A 139 -18.99 2.19 15.88
N GLN A 140 -19.90 1.29 15.49
CA GLN A 140 -20.71 0.50 16.43
C GLN A 140 -19.91 -0.51 17.27
N LEU A 141 -18.70 -0.88 16.83
CA LEU A 141 -17.85 -1.87 17.47
C LEU A 141 -16.81 -1.28 18.42
N ILE A 142 -16.74 0.05 18.51
CA ILE A 142 -15.76 0.73 19.36
C ILE A 142 -16.01 0.41 20.84
N SER A 143 -14.91 0.14 21.54
CA SER A 143 -14.89 -0.26 22.95
C SER A 143 -13.64 0.34 23.63
N GLU A 144 -13.35 -0.06 24.87
CA GLU A 144 -12.15 0.39 25.58
C GLU A 144 -10.85 -0.01 24.88
N ASN A 145 -10.82 -1.14 24.14
CA ASN A 145 -9.63 -1.61 23.44
C ASN A 145 -9.79 -1.72 21.91
N ILE A 146 -10.96 -1.37 21.36
CA ILE A 146 -11.21 -1.35 19.91
C ILE A 146 -11.39 0.10 19.46
N TYR A 147 -10.52 0.53 18.55
CA TYR A 147 -10.50 1.87 17.98
C TYR A 147 -10.73 1.83 16.48
N GLN A 148 -11.36 2.88 15.95
CA GLN A 148 -11.39 3.13 14.51
C GLN A 148 -10.22 4.03 14.15
N TYR A 149 -9.41 3.59 13.19
CA TYR A 149 -8.25 4.31 12.69
C TYR A 149 -8.54 4.81 11.27
N LYS A 150 -9.02 6.05 11.15
CA LYS A 150 -9.46 6.63 9.89
C LYS A 150 -8.28 7.16 9.08
N PRO A 151 -8.05 6.67 7.85
CA PRO A 151 -6.97 7.20 7.05
C PRO A 151 -7.25 8.65 6.61
N GLY A 152 -6.31 9.57 6.86
CA GLY A 152 -6.48 11.00 6.60
C GLY A 152 -6.59 11.34 5.11
N LYS A 153 -7.35 12.35 4.70
CA LYS A 153 -7.52 12.69 3.27
C LYS A 153 -6.32 13.47 2.73
N SER A 154 -5.88 13.17 1.50
CA SER A 154 -4.88 13.96 0.76
C SER A 154 -3.57 14.26 1.50
N GLY A 155 -3.06 13.30 2.30
CA GLY A 155 -1.84 13.46 3.08
C GLY A 155 -2.03 14.06 4.47
N ALA A 156 -3.27 14.34 4.88
CA ALA A 156 -3.59 14.65 6.27
C ALA A 156 -3.28 13.45 7.19
N GLU A 157 -3.05 13.74 8.47
CA GLU A 157 -2.84 12.69 9.47
C GLU A 157 -4.08 11.81 9.64
N ASN A 158 -3.83 10.57 10.06
CA ASN A 158 -4.88 9.63 10.39
C ASN A 158 -5.58 10.04 11.69
N GLU A 159 -6.88 9.86 11.73
CA GLU A 159 -7.72 10.19 12.89
C GLU A 159 -8.02 8.92 13.67
N LEU A 160 -7.73 8.94 14.98
CA LEU A 160 -8.03 7.84 15.89
C LEU A 160 -9.33 8.16 16.63
N LEU A 161 -10.34 7.31 16.49
CA LEU A 161 -11.64 7.44 17.15
C LEU A 161 -11.80 6.32 18.18
N GLY A 162 -11.95 6.69 19.44
CA GLY A 162 -12.31 5.81 20.55
C GLY A 162 -13.74 6.06 21.04
N PRO A 163 -14.11 5.51 22.19
CA PRO A 163 -15.47 5.61 22.73
C PRO A 163 -15.94 7.06 22.90
N ALA A 164 -15.08 7.93 23.44
CA ALA A 164 -15.42 9.33 23.68
C ALA A 164 -15.70 10.07 22.38
N GLU A 165 -14.84 9.92 21.38
CA GLU A 165 -14.96 10.60 20.09
C GLU A 165 -16.20 10.14 19.31
N ILE A 166 -16.53 8.84 19.36
CA ILE A 166 -17.77 8.31 18.74
C ILE A 166 -19.00 8.83 19.47
N CYS A 167 -19.02 8.75 20.80
CA CYS A 167 -20.15 9.22 21.60
C CYS A 167 -20.40 10.71 21.39
N GLU A 168 -19.35 11.53 21.33
CA GLU A 168 -19.45 12.96 21.01
C GLU A 168 -19.97 13.19 19.59
N LYS A 169 -19.38 12.52 18.59
CA LYS A 169 -19.74 12.68 17.18
C LYS A 169 -21.21 12.33 16.90
N PHE A 170 -21.71 11.28 17.55
CA PHE A 170 -23.08 10.81 17.37
C PHE A 170 -24.05 11.31 18.45
N GLN A 171 -23.58 12.03 19.46
CA GLN A 171 -24.37 12.53 20.60
C GLN A 171 -25.11 11.40 21.32
N ILE A 172 -24.37 10.32 21.62
CA ILE A 172 -24.88 9.09 22.24
C ILE A 172 -24.04 8.73 23.47
N GLU A 173 -24.55 7.82 24.29
CA GLU A 173 -23.89 7.40 25.54
C GLU A 173 -22.91 6.24 25.30
N ARG A 174 -23.22 5.37 24.32
CA ARG A 174 -22.41 4.19 24.03
C ARG A 174 -22.29 3.92 22.52
N PRO A 175 -21.13 3.45 22.01
CA PRO A 175 -20.92 3.20 20.58
C PRO A 175 -21.94 2.26 19.94
N SER A 176 -22.47 1.26 20.66
CA SER A 176 -23.48 0.34 20.10
C SER A 176 -24.79 1.02 19.69
N GLN A 177 -25.08 2.24 20.16
CA GLN A 177 -26.23 3.03 19.69
C GLN A 177 -26.06 3.56 18.26
N VAL A 178 -24.87 3.47 17.66
CA VAL A 178 -24.65 3.76 16.24
C VAL A 178 -25.54 2.88 15.37
N ILE A 179 -25.79 1.62 15.78
CA ILE A 179 -26.72 0.70 15.10
C ILE A 179 -28.10 1.32 14.98
N ASP A 180 -28.64 1.82 16.10
CA ASP A 180 -29.97 2.41 16.14
C ASP A 180 -30.03 3.72 15.32
N ILE A 181 -28.97 4.53 15.35
CA ILE A 181 -28.89 5.73 14.51
C ILE A 181 -28.94 5.37 13.03
N LEU A 182 -28.14 4.39 12.59
CA LEU A 182 -28.07 3.98 11.20
C LEU A 182 -29.38 3.32 10.74
N ALA A 183 -30.04 2.55 11.60
CA ALA A 183 -31.35 1.97 11.30
C ALA A 183 -32.42 3.03 11.07
N LEU A 184 -32.42 4.12 11.85
CA LEU A 184 -33.36 5.24 11.67
C LEU A 184 -33.03 6.10 10.45
N TRP A 185 -31.74 6.39 10.26
CA TRP A 185 -31.25 7.23 9.17
C TRP A 185 -31.39 6.51 7.81
N GLY A 186 -31.20 5.20 7.79
CA GLY A 186 -31.04 4.42 6.57
C GLY A 186 -29.73 4.78 5.84
N ASP A 187 -29.53 4.15 4.69
CA ASP A 187 -28.41 4.45 3.80
C ASP A 187 -28.84 4.32 2.34
N ALA A 188 -28.94 5.46 1.64
CA ALA A 188 -29.36 5.48 0.25
C ALA A 188 -28.36 4.77 -0.69
N SER A 189 -27.06 4.81 -0.36
CA SER A 189 -26.02 4.12 -1.16
C SER A 189 -26.21 2.61 -1.09
N ASP A 190 -26.48 2.10 0.11
CA ASP A 190 -26.61 0.66 0.34
C ASP A 190 -28.07 0.19 0.23
N ASN A 191 -28.94 1.09 -0.20
CA ASN A 191 -30.38 0.90 -0.28
C ASN A 191 -30.97 0.37 1.03
N VAL A 192 -30.39 0.76 2.17
CA VAL A 192 -30.92 0.42 3.49
C VAL A 192 -32.07 1.39 3.78
N PRO A 193 -33.29 0.89 3.99
CA PRO A 193 -34.42 1.74 4.31
C PRO A 193 -34.27 2.36 5.70
N GLY A 194 -34.75 3.59 5.87
CA GLY A 194 -34.82 4.28 7.16
C GLY A 194 -36.21 4.86 7.40
N VAL A 195 -36.37 5.66 8.45
CA VAL A 195 -37.64 6.33 8.72
C VAL A 195 -37.76 7.58 7.85
N ARG A 196 -38.85 7.67 7.07
CA ARG A 196 -39.06 8.81 6.17
C ARG A 196 -39.01 10.15 6.91
N GLY A 197 -38.11 11.03 6.48
CA GLY A 197 -37.92 12.35 7.08
C GLY A 197 -37.02 12.37 8.32
N VAL A 198 -36.41 11.23 8.68
CA VAL A 198 -35.40 11.13 9.73
C VAL A 198 -34.02 10.98 9.08
N GLY A 199 -33.27 12.07 9.00
CA GLY A 199 -31.85 12.05 8.61
C GLY A 199 -30.92 11.94 9.82
N GLU A 200 -29.60 11.97 9.59
CA GLU A 200 -28.55 11.89 10.62
C GLU A 200 -28.86 12.71 11.88
N VAL A 201 -29.15 14.01 11.71
CA VAL A 201 -29.37 14.93 12.84
C VAL A 201 -30.59 14.55 13.66
N SER A 202 -31.67 14.12 13.00
CA SER A 202 -32.91 13.71 13.67
C SER A 202 -32.72 12.35 14.37
N ALA A 203 -32.03 11.41 13.73
CA ALA A 203 -31.72 10.11 14.30
C ALA A 203 -30.91 10.24 15.60
N LYS A 204 -29.83 11.05 15.59
CA LYS A 204 -29.01 11.34 16.78
C LYS A 204 -29.86 11.85 17.95
N LYS A 205 -30.72 12.85 17.70
CA LYS A 205 -31.59 13.42 18.74
C LYS A 205 -32.59 12.42 19.32
N LEU A 206 -33.16 11.56 18.48
CA LEU A 206 -34.12 10.54 18.92
C LEU A 206 -33.43 9.48 19.77
N ILE A 207 -32.27 8.99 19.33
CA ILE A 207 -31.49 7.99 20.07
C ILE A 207 -30.91 8.56 21.37
N ALA A 208 -30.49 9.82 21.38
CA ALA A 208 -30.10 10.51 22.61
C ALA A 208 -31.25 10.59 23.63
N LYS A 209 -32.51 10.71 23.17
CA LYS A 209 -33.69 10.80 24.05
C LYS A 209 -34.21 9.44 24.49
N TYR A 210 -34.33 8.49 23.57
CA TYR A 210 -35.06 7.23 23.78
C TYR A 210 -34.14 6.00 23.92
N GLY A 211 -32.85 6.14 23.60
CA GLY A 211 -31.85 5.08 23.74
C GLY A 211 -31.79 4.12 22.54
N THR A 212 -32.92 3.52 22.15
CA THR A 212 -32.99 2.48 21.10
C THR A 212 -34.16 2.70 20.14
N VAL A 213 -34.12 2.05 18.97
CA VAL A 213 -35.26 2.04 18.03
C VAL A 213 -36.52 1.45 18.68
N GLU A 214 -36.37 0.37 19.44
CA GLU A 214 -37.50 -0.31 20.09
C GLU A 214 -38.20 0.62 21.08
N ASN A 215 -37.44 1.34 21.91
CA ASN A 215 -38.01 2.30 22.86
C ASN A 215 -38.74 3.44 22.14
N ILE A 216 -38.26 3.90 20.99
CA ILE A 216 -38.97 4.93 20.19
C ILE A 216 -40.31 4.38 19.70
N LEU A 217 -40.34 3.13 19.25
CA LEU A 217 -41.55 2.47 18.75
C LEU A 217 -42.61 2.24 19.84
N GLU A 218 -42.19 2.09 21.09
CA GLU A 218 -43.09 2.03 22.25
C GLU A 218 -43.64 3.41 22.66
N HIS A 219 -42.91 4.49 22.34
CA HIS A 219 -43.25 5.87 22.71
C HIS A 219 -43.66 6.72 21.49
N THR A 220 -44.19 6.11 20.42
CA THR A 220 -44.59 6.84 19.19
C THR A 220 -45.66 7.90 19.45
N SER A 221 -46.47 7.74 20.50
CA SER A 221 -47.50 8.69 20.92
C SER A 221 -46.95 10.03 21.45
N GLU A 222 -45.68 10.06 21.87
CA GLU A 222 -45.01 11.29 22.33
C GLU A 222 -44.40 12.10 21.18
N LEU A 223 -44.30 11.50 19.98
CA LEU A 223 -43.70 12.13 18.83
C LEU A 223 -44.70 13.10 18.16
N PRO A 224 -44.21 14.17 17.49
CA PRO A 224 -45.07 14.99 16.64
C PRO A 224 -45.85 14.15 15.64
N ALA A 225 -47.12 14.47 15.39
CA ALA A 225 -48.05 13.64 14.61
C ALA A 225 -47.48 13.13 13.27
N LYS A 226 -46.76 13.97 12.52
CA LYS A 226 -46.13 13.59 11.25
C LYS A 226 -44.99 12.57 11.44
N GLN A 227 -44.21 12.73 12.50
CA GLN A 227 -43.12 11.82 12.83
C GLN A 227 -43.65 10.49 13.37
N ALA A 228 -44.65 10.53 14.26
CA ALA A 228 -45.34 9.34 14.74
C ALA A 228 -45.87 8.49 13.57
N ALA A 229 -46.56 9.12 12.61
CA ALA A 229 -47.06 8.43 11.41
C ALA A 229 -45.93 7.78 10.57
N ALA A 230 -44.76 8.43 10.46
CA ALA A 230 -43.62 7.86 9.75
C ALA A 230 -43.00 6.65 10.48
N PHE A 231 -42.98 6.67 11.81
CA PHE A 231 -42.52 5.53 12.62
C PHE A 231 -43.49 4.35 12.54
N GLU A 232 -44.80 4.61 12.56
CA GLU A 232 -45.81 3.57 12.37
C GLU A 232 -45.73 2.93 10.97
N GLU A 233 -45.51 3.74 9.93
CA GLU A 233 -45.28 3.26 8.55
C GLU A 233 -44.00 2.41 8.44
N ALA A 234 -42.94 2.77 9.16
CA ALA A 234 -41.66 2.06 9.15
C ALA A 234 -41.56 0.91 10.17
N ARG A 235 -42.56 0.69 11.02
CA ARG A 235 -42.50 -0.22 12.19
C ARG A 235 -42.09 -1.64 11.81
N GLU A 236 -42.65 -2.19 10.74
CA GLU A 236 -42.35 -3.55 10.27
C GLU A 236 -40.98 -3.64 9.55
N GLN A 237 -40.50 -2.54 8.99
CA GLN A 237 -39.25 -2.48 8.22
C GLN A 237 -38.02 -2.20 9.09
N LEU A 238 -38.18 -1.48 10.20
CA LEU A 238 -37.07 -1.11 11.09
C LEU A 238 -36.24 -2.30 11.61
N PRO A 239 -36.82 -3.47 11.96
CA PRO A 239 -36.02 -4.65 12.31
C PRO A 239 -35.11 -5.09 11.15
N LEU A 240 -35.58 -5.01 9.91
CA LEU A 240 -34.77 -5.30 8.72
C LEU A 240 -33.66 -4.25 8.55
N SER A 241 -33.97 -2.96 8.67
CA SER A 241 -32.97 -1.89 8.61
C SER A 241 -31.87 -2.10 9.64
N LYS A 242 -32.25 -2.42 10.88
CA LYS A 242 -31.34 -2.70 11.99
C LYS A 242 -30.47 -3.92 11.69
N PHE A 243 -31.05 -4.98 11.15
CA PHE A 243 -30.30 -6.17 10.71
C PHE A 243 -29.27 -5.83 9.63
N LEU A 244 -29.64 -5.05 8.61
CA LEU A 244 -28.75 -4.70 7.50
C LEU A 244 -27.54 -3.86 7.94
N VAL A 245 -27.72 -2.91 8.87
CA VAL A 245 -26.63 -2.03 9.34
C VAL A 245 -25.81 -2.62 10.49
N THR A 246 -26.27 -3.70 11.11
CA THR A 246 -25.51 -4.34 12.20
C THR A 246 -24.35 -5.13 11.61
N ILE A 247 -23.14 -4.83 12.06
CA ILE A 247 -21.94 -5.60 11.70
C ILE A 247 -21.94 -6.92 12.46
N LYS A 248 -21.79 -8.01 11.74
CA LYS A 248 -21.77 -9.35 12.32
C LYS A 248 -20.43 -9.58 13.01
N THR A 249 -20.46 -10.15 14.21
CA THR A 249 -19.25 -10.43 15.03
C THR A 249 -19.02 -11.91 15.29
N ASP A 250 -19.81 -12.78 14.66
CA ASP A 250 -19.76 -14.25 14.72
C ASP A 250 -19.57 -14.90 13.33
N VAL A 251 -18.79 -14.28 12.44
CA VAL A 251 -18.33 -14.90 11.19
C VAL A 251 -17.55 -16.19 11.52
N PRO A 252 -17.73 -17.29 10.76
CA PRO A 252 -17.03 -18.56 10.99
C PRO A 252 -15.56 -18.48 10.57
N ILE A 253 -14.77 -17.70 11.29
CA ILE A 253 -13.32 -17.53 11.13
C ILE A 253 -12.63 -17.77 12.47
N GLU A 254 -11.56 -18.54 12.46
CA GLU A 254 -10.77 -18.81 13.67
C GLU A 254 -9.79 -17.66 13.95
N PHE A 255 -9.74 -17.23 15.21
CA PHE A 255 -8.73 -16.28 15.66
C PHE A 255 -7.42 -17.02 15.94
N SER A 256 -6.36 -16.68 15.20
CA SER A 256 -5.01 -17.22 15.40
C SER A 256 -4.02 -16.07 15.59
N GLU A 257 -3.48 -15.97 16.80
CA GLU A 257 -2.44 -14.99 17.12
C GLU A 257 -1.21 -15.19 16.22
N GLU A 258 -0.75 -16.43 16.07
CA GLU A 258 0.42 -16.77 15.25
C GLU A 258 0.22 -16.37 13.78
N THR A 259 -0.97 -16.56 13.22
CA THR A 259 -1.28 -16.20 11.83
C THR A 259 -1.32 -14.69 11.63
N LEU A 260 -1.83 -13.94 12.61
CA LEU A 260 -1.92 -12.48 12.57
C LEU A 260 -0.60 -11.79 12.90
N LYS A 261 0.38 -12.51 13.46
CA LYS A 261 1.64 -11.95 13.88
C LYS A 261 2.43 -11.45 12.67
N LEU A 262 2.87 -10.20 12.73
CA LEU A 262 3.69 -9.62 11.68
C LEU A 262 5.11 -10.20 11.79
N GLU A 263 5.38 -11.29 11.05
CA GLU A 263 6.70 -11.89 10.93
C GLU A 263 7.22 -11.76 9.49
N VAL A 264 8.28 -10.99 9.31
CA VAL A 264 8.90 -10.77 8.00
C VAL A 264 9.85 -11.92 7.68
N LYS A 265 9.30 -13.12 7.49
CA LYS A 265 10.09 -14.31 7.19
C LYS A 265 10.35 -14.53 5.70
N ASN A 266 9.72 -13.77 4.80
CA ASN A 266 9.72 -14.05 3.35
C ASN A 266 9.88 -12.82 2.44
N GLY A 267 10.84 -11.93 2.72
CA GLY A 267 11.11 -10.77 1.84
C GLY A 267 11.52 -11.11 0.40
N THR A 268 11.79 -12.38 0.11
CA THR A 268 12.14 -12.88 -1.23
C THR A 268 10.95 -12.87 -2.20
N ASN A 269 9.71 -13.02 -1.72
CA ASN A 269 8.54 -13.03 -2.59
C ASN A 269 7.99 -11.62 -2.86
N CYS A 270 8.01 -10.72 -1.88
CA CYS A 270 7.54 -9.35 -2.08
C CYS A 270 8.46 -8.56 -3.02
N HIS A 271 9.78 -8.82 -2.96
CA HIS A 271 10.74 -8.19 -3.86
C HIS A 271 10.42 -8.46 -5.33
N LYS A 272 10.24 -9.74 -5.69
CA LYS A 272 9.91 -10.16 -7.06
C LYS A 272 8.64 -9.52 -7.57
N LEU A 273 7.60 -9.45 -6.73
CA LEU A 273 6.33 -8.82 -7.12
C LEU A 273 6.49 -7.31 -7.27
N PHE A 274 7.22 -6.64 -6.38
CA PHE A 274 7.48 -5.20 -6.53
C PHE A 274 8.32 -4.89 -7.76
N GLU A 275 9.26 -5.76 -8.15
CA GLU A 275 9.98 -5.64 -9.43
C GLU A 275 9.04 -5.88 -10.62
N GLN A 276 8.21 -6.93 -10.57
CA GLN A 276 7.24 -7.28 -11.60
C GLN A 276 6.27 -6.15 -11.91
N TYR A 277 5.83 -5.43 -10.88
CA TYR A 277 4.92 -4.28 -10.99
C TYR A 277 5.65 -2.93 -11.07
N GLU A 278 6.99 -2.92 -11.12
CA GLU A 278 7.82 -1.72 -11.25
C GLU A 278 7.61 -0.69 -10.12
N PHE A 279 7.74 -1.12 -8.87
CA PHE A 279 7.62 -0.29 -7.66
C PHE A 279 8.96 0.02 -6.98
N PRO A 280 9.88 0.77 -7.62
CA PRO A 280 11.22 1.00 -7.08
C PRO A 280 11.18 1.80 -5.76
N SER A 281 10.22 2.69 -5.57
CA SER A 281 10.07 3.43 -4.29
C SER A 281 9.64 2.53 -3.13
N LEU A 282 8.85 1.48 -3.39
CA LEU A 282 8.43 0.53 -2.36
C LEU A 282 9.52 -0.48 -2.02
N LEU A 283 10.27 -0.95 -3.02
CA LEU A 283 11.50 -1.75 -2.79
C LEU A 283 12.44 -1.04 -1.83
N LYS A 284 12.57 0.27 -2.01
CA LYS A 284 13.41 1.15 -1.20
C LYS A 284 12.88 1.39 0.22
N LEU A 285 11.60 1.14 0.45
CA LEU A 285 10.96 1.27 1.75
C LEU A 285 11.02 -0.06 2.55
N LEU A 286 11.22 -1.21 1.88
CA LEU A 286 11.26 -2.53 2.53
C LEU A 286 12.27 -2.60 3.70
N PRO A 287 13.55 -2.21 3.55
CA PRO A 287 14.51 -2.30 4.66
C PRO A 287 14.15 -1.34 5.80
N ALA A 288 13.59 -0.18 5.48
CA ALA A 288 13.17 0.80 6.49
C ALA A 288 11.90 0.38 7.24
N THR A 289 11.05 -0.45 6.63
CA THR A 289 9.81 -0.96 7.26
C THR A 289 10.06 -2.23 8.06
N PHE A 290 11.00 -3.08 7.63
CA PHE A 290 11.16 -4.43 8.18
C PHE A 290 12.58 -4.78 8.69
N GLY A 291 13.56 -3.89 8.49
CA GLY A 291 14.96 -4.08 8.85
C GLY A 291 15.82 -4.65 7.71
N ASP A 292 17.13 -4.40 7.76
CA ASP A 292 18.10 -4.80 6.71
C ASP A 292 18.25 -6.33 6.56
N GLY A 293 17.84 -7.11 7.58
CA GLY A 293 18.00 -8.57 7.62
C GLY A 293 16.89 -9.37 6.94
N SER A 294 15.80 -8.74 6.47
CA SER A 294 14.59 -9.47 6.04
C SER A 294 14.23 -9.31 4.56
N CYS A 295 14.95 -8.50 3.79
CA CYS A 295 14.59 -8.14 2.40
C CYS A 295 15.80 -7.86 1.48
N ALA A 296 17.01 -8.24 1.86
CA ALA A 296 18.07 -8.33 0.87
C ALA A 296 17.76 -9.55 -0.02
N PRO A 297 17.68 -9.41 -1.36
CA PRO A 297 17.89 -10.59 -2.18
C PRO A 297 19.21 -11.21 -1.71
N GLU A 298 19.24 -12.53 -1.49
CA GLU A 298 20.49 -13.26 -1.67
C GLU A 298 20.83 -13.09 -3.15
N VAL A 299 21.38 -11.92 -3.51
CA VAL A 299 22.10 -11.77 -4.75
C VAL A 299 23.25 -12.75 -4.59
N PRO A 300 23.40 -13.73 -5.49
CA PRO A 300 24.60 -14.54 -5.50
C PRO A 300 25.77 -13.56 -5.46
N LYS A 301 26.62 -13.68 -4.45
CA LYS A 301 27.89 -12.95 -4.42
C LYS A 301 28.72 -13.50 -5.57
N GLU A 302 28.51 -12.98 -6.77
CA GLU A 302 29.38 -13.23 -7.89
C GLU A 302 30.63 -12.39 -7.66
N GLU A 303 31.70 -13.06 -7.23
CA GLU A 303 33.04 -12.52 -7.42
C GLU A 303 33.27 -12.40 -8.93
N ILE A 304 33.13 -11.17 -9.45
CA ILE A 304 33.55 -10.89 -10.83
C ILE A 304 35.07 -10.97 -10.85
N THR A 305 35.58 -12.05 -11.44
CA THR A 305 37.01 -12.14 -11.77
C THR A 305 37.24 -11.37 -13.05
N LEU A 306 37.96 -10.26 -12.97
CA LEU A 306 38.34 -9.47 -14.14
C LEU A 306 39.50 -10.16 -14.86
N GLY A 307 39.32 -10.49 -16.15
CA GLY A 307 40.44 -10.89 -17.02
C GLY A 307 41.26 -9.69 -17.48
N SER A 308 42.41 -9.97 -18.11
CA SER A 308 43.27 -8.95 -18.73
C SER A 308 43.19 -9.02 -20.25
N LEU A 309 43.08 -7.88 -20.91
CA LEU A 309 43.11 -7.79 -22.38
C LEU A 309 44.37 -7.06 -22.86
N THR A 310 44.74 -7.30 -24.12
CA THR A 310 45.63 -6.45 -24.92
C THR A 310 44.89 -5.24 -25.50
N ILE A 311 45.63 -4.25 -26.01
CA ILE A 311 45.02 -3.05 -26.61
C ILE A 311 44.27 -3.38 -27.91
N GLU A 312 44.79 -4.34 -28.69
CA GLU A 312 44.15 -4.79 -29.93
C GLU A 312 42.79 -5.45 -29.64
N GLU A 313 42.72 -6.32 -28.62
CA GLU A 313 41.48 -6.98 -28.20
C GLU A 313 40.46 -5.99 -27.64
N LEU A 314 40.92 -5.00 -26.86
CA LEU A 314 40.06 -3.93 -26.35
C LEU A 314 39.41 -3.15 -27.50
N VAL A 315 40.20 -2.73 -28.49
CA VAL A 315 39.71 -1.94 -29.62
C VAL A 315 38.69 -2.73 -30.43
N GLU A 316 38.96 -4.00 -30.72
CA GLU A 316 38.02 -4.86 -31.46
C GLU A 316 36.72 -5.06 -30.67
N ALA A 317 36.81 -5.29 -29.36
CA ALA A 317 35.63 -5.48 -28.50
C ALA A 317 34.79 -4.21 -28.41
N CYS A 318 35.40 -3.04 -28.21
CA CYS A 318 34.71 -1.75 -28.14
C CYS A 318 34.10 -1.32 -29.49
N GLN A 319 34.71 -1.70 -30.62
CA GLN A 319 34.12 -1.48 -31.94
C GLN A 319 32.85 -2.33 -32.14
N LYS A 320 32.79 -3.52 -31.55
CA LYS A 320 31.59 -4.39 -31.59
C LYS A 320 30.50 -3.93 -30.61
N SER A 321 30.87 -3.57 -29.38
CA SER A 321 29.93 -3.15 -28.34
C SER A 321 29.42 -1.72 -28.55
N GLY A 322 30.22 -0.87 -29.21
CA GLY A 322 29.95 0.56 -29.36
C GLY A 322 30.18 1.36 -28.08
N GLU A 323 30.72 0.76 -27.02
CA GLU A 323 30.98 1.44 -25.75
C GLU A 323 32.23 0.96 -25.02
N VAL A 324 32.79 1.83 -24.19
CA VAL A 324 33.95 1.55 -23.33
C VAL A 324 33.74 2.15 -21.94
N GLY A 325 33.95 1.33 -20.91
CA GLY A 325 34.01 1.75 -19.52
C GLY A 325 35.37 2.34 -19.17
N ILE A 326 35.39 3.43 -18.39
CA ILE A 326 36.61 4.15 -18.01
C ILE A 326 36.68 4.29 -16.49
N LYS A 327 37.85 3.93 -15.93
CA LYS A 327 38.23 4.22 -14.55
C LYS A 327 39.67 4.70 -14.51
N ILE A 328 39.92 5.84 -13.86
CA ILE A 328 41.28 6.34 -13.59
C ILE A 328 41.57 6.14 -12.11
N SER A 329 42.70 5.51 -11.81
CA SER A 329 43.17 5.21 -10.45
C SER A 329 44.64 5.62 -10.33
N GLY A 330 44.89 6.83 -9.82
CA GLY A 330 46.24 7.41 -9.77
C GLY A 330 46.79 7.66 -11.18
N GLU A 331 47.92 7.02 -11.52
CA GLU A 331 48.57 7.14 -12.83
C GLU A 331 48.10 6.08 -13.86
N THR A 332 47.22 5.17 -13.46
CA THR A 332 46.74 4.08 -14.31
C THR A 332 45.36 4.40 -14.85
N ILE A 333 45.17 4.20 -16.15
CA ILE A 333 43.85 4.17 -16.78
C ILE A 333 43.43 2.73 -17.00
N HIS A 334 42.20 2.42 -16.61
CA HIS A 334 41.55 1.13 -16.79
C HIS A 334 40.40 1.30 -17.79
N LEU A 335 40.39 0.43 -18.81
CA LEU A 335 39.40 0.42 -19.88
C LEU A 335 38.79 -0.96 -20.01
N SER A 336 37.47 -1.04 -20.21
CA SER A 336 36.76 -2.31 -20.31
C SER A 336 35.63 -2.26 -21.35
N PRO A 337 35.46 -3.29 -22.18
CA PRO A 337 34.27 -3.47 -23.02
C PRO A 337 33.14 -4.23 -22.29
N GLY A 338 33.37 -4.64 -21.03
CA GLY A 338 32.50 -5.52 -20.23
C GLY A 338 33.19 -6.85 -19.91
N GLY A 339 33.43 -7.12 -18.62
CA GLY A 339 34.06 -8.36 -18.13
C GLY A 339 35.57 -8.28 -17.97
N ASP A 340 36.32 -8.00 -19.03
CA ASP A 340 37.79 -7.93 -18.99
C ASP A 340 38.32 -6.49 -18.99
N VAL A 341 39.55 -6.29 -18.51
CA VAL A 341 40.15 -4.96 -18.32
C VAL A 341 41.51 -4.83 -18.99
N TYR A 342 41.69 -3.75 -19.75
CA TYR A 342 42.99 -3.24 -20.18
C TYR A 342 43.45 -2.14 -19.21
N SER A 343 44.67 -2.25 -18.69
CA SER A 343 45.24 -1.27 -17.76
C SER A 343 46.60 -0.79 -18.27
N THR A 344 46.84 0.53 -18.29
CA THR A 344 48.11 1.10 -18.75
C THR A 344 48.47 2.37 -17.99
N THR A 345 49.78 2.61 -17.84
CA THR A 345 50.35 3.90 -17.39
C THR A 345 50.82 4.75 -18.58
N ASP A 346 50.95 4.16 -19.77
CA ASP A 346 51.12 4.89 -21.03
C ASP A 346 49.75 5.12 -21.67
N TRP A 347 49.21 6.32 -21.49
CA TRP A 347 47.85 6.66 -21.88
C TRP A 347 47.73 6.89 -23.39
N SER A 348 48.86 7.07 -24.07
CA SER A 348 48.89 7.31 -25.51
C SER A 348 48.38 6.09 -26.30
N THR A 349 48.54 4.89 -25.76
CA THR A 349 48.05 3.64 -26.38
C THR A 349 46.53 3.60 -26.51
N ALA A 350 45.80 4.23 -25.58
CA ALA A 350 44.35 4.28 -25.57
C ALA A 350 43.76 5.52 -26.26
N LYS A 351 44.60 6.46 -26.72
CA LYS A 351 44.18 7.76 -27.25
C LYS A 351 43.16 7.62 -28.39
N GLY A 352 43.41 6.71 -29.33
CA GLY A 352 42.52 6.49 -30.47
C GLY A 352 41.09 6.09 -30.05
N LEU A 353 40.96 5.27 -29.02
CA LEU A 353 39.67 4.82 -28.50
C LEU A 353 38.93 5.93 -27.74
N LEU A 354 39.67 6.68 -26.92
CA LEU A 354 39.13 7.78 -26.10
C LEU A 354 38.68 8.98 -26.96
N GLU A 355 39.32 9.20 -28.11
CA GLU A 355 39.01 10.28 -29.05
C GLU A 355 37.99 9.88 -30.15
N ASP A 356 37.57 8.62 -30.21
CA ASP A 356 36.63 8.14 -31.23
C ASP A 356 35.20 8.67 -31.02
N ASN A 357 34.62 9.40 -31.98
CA ASN A 357 33.26 9.94 -31.84
C ASN A 357 32.14 8.90 -31.94
N SER A 358 32.43 7.71 -32.45
CA SER A 358 31.45 6.62 -32.63
C SER A 358 31.26 5.75 -31.39
N ILE A 359 32.22 5.77 -30.46
CA ILE A 359 32.22 4.92 -29.27
C ILE A 359 31.75 5.73 -28.06
N VAL A 360 30.76 5.19 -27.33
CA VAL A 360 30.23 5.78 -26.11
C VAL A 360 31.20 5.56 -24.94
N LYS A 361 31.48 6.61 -24.17
CA LYS A 361 32.34 6.51 -22.97
C LYS A 361 31.49 6.47 -21.73
N VAL A 362 31.64 5.40 -20.97
CA VAL A 362 30.87 5.15 -19.75
C VAL A 362 31.81 5.29 -18.55
N GLY A 363 31.40 6.02 -17.53
CA GLY A 363 32.19 6.11 -16.31
C GLY A 363 31.45 6.82 -15.19
N TYR A 364 32.10 6.85 -14.03
CA TYR A 364 31.58 7.52 -12.84
C TYR A 364 32.33 8.84 -12.65
N HIS A 365 31.62 9.95 -12.54
CA HIS A 365 32.20 11.28 -12.35
C HIS A 365 33.15 11.69 -13.49
N LEU A 366 32.70 11.53 -14.75
CA LEU A 366 33.49 11.69 -15.98
C LEU A 366 34.12 13.08 -16.12
N LYS A 367 33.53 14.12 -15.51
CA LYS A 367 34.10 15.48 -15.52
C LYS A 367 35.53 15.51 -15.00
N GLU A 368 35.82 14.78 -13.93
CA GLU A 368 37.17 14.69 -13.38
C GLU A 368 38.12 14.03 -14.39
N TYR A 369 37.70 12.93 -15.01
CA TYR A 369 38.52 12.24 -16.01
C TYR A 369 38.78 13.11 -17.25
N ILE A 370 37.82 13.91 -17.69
CA ILE A 370 38.02 14.89 -18.77
C ILE A 370 39.16 15.85 -18.43
N HIS A 371 39.19 16.40 -17.21
CA HIS A 371 40.25 17.30 -16.79
C HIS A 371 41.61 16.60 -16.75
N ILE A 372 41.67 15.37 -16.22
CA ILE A 372 42.92 14.61 -16.12
C ILE A 372 43.44 14.26 -17.53
N LEU A 373 42.59 13.74 -18.42
CA LEU A 373 42.95 13.38 -19.80
C LEU A 373 43.42 14.60 -20.60
N TRP A 374 42.75 15.74 -20.42
CA TRP A 374 43.14 16.96 -21.12
C TRP A 374 44.55 17.42 -20.74
N SER A 375 44.93 17.29 -19.45
CA SER A 375 46.31 17.58 -19.00
C SER A 375 47.38 16.69 -19.66
N LYS A 376 46.97 15.52 -20.18
CA LYS A 376 47.82 14.56 -20.90
C LYS A 376 47.71 14.69 -22.43
N GLY A 377 46.98 15.70 -22.93
CA GLY A 377 46.80 15.93 -24.37
C GLY A 377 45.88 14.91 -25.06
N ILE A 378 44.94 14.32 -24.31
CA ILE A 378 43.91 13.41 -24.79
C ILE A 378 42.54 14.08 -24.61
N THR A 379 41.71 14.09 -25.65
CA THR A 379 40.35 14.64 -25.60
C THR A 379 39.32 13.53 -25.51
N LEU A 380 38.48 13.52 -24.46
CA LEU A 380 37.40 12.54 -24.39
C LEU A 380 36.27 12.95 -25.34
N SER A 381 36.07 12.20 -26.42
CA SER A 381 35.14 12.53 -27.51
C SER A 381 34.04 11.48 -27.66
N GLY A 382 32.95 11.85 -28.35
CA GLY A 382 31.76 11.00 -28.52
C GLY A 382 30.73 11.13 -27.39
N PRO A 383 29.65 10.34 -27.41
CA PRO A 383 28.63 10.36 -26.38
C PRO A 383 29.17 9.91 -25.02
N LEU A 384 28.78 10.61 -23.94
CA LEU A 384 29.22 10.32 -22.58
C LEU A 384 28.05 9.81 -21.74
N LYS A 385 28.24 8.69 -21.05
CA LYS A 385 27.32 8.13 -20.06
C LYS A 385 27.96 8.24 -18.68
N ASP A 386 27.67 9.33 -17.97
CA ASP A 386 28.11 9.51 -16.59
C ASP A 386 27.12 8.84 -15.64
N ILE A 387 27.57 7.79 -14.96
CA ILE A 387 26.74 6.98 -14.05
C ILE A 387 26.18 7.83 -12.91
N GLU A 388 26.95 8.78 -12.38
CA GLU A 388 26.50 9.67 -11.31
C GLU A 388 25.37 10.58 -11.78
N LEU A 389 25.53 11.21 -12.95
CA LEU A 389 24.52 12.09 -13.52
C LEU A 389 23.27 11.34 -13.99
N MET A 390 23.46 10.17 -14.61
CA MET A 390 22.35 9.29 -15.01
C MET A 390 21.52 8.90 -13.79
N HIS A 391 22.18 8.53 -12.68
CA HIS A 391 21.48 8.19 -11.45
C HIS A 391 20.84 9.43 -10.78
N TYR A 392 21.51 10.59 -10.79
CA TYR A 392 20.94 11.85 -10.29
C TYR A 392 19.63 12.21 -11.01
N LEU A 393 19.56 12.05 -12.32
CA LEU A 393 18.34 12.31 -13.10
C LEU A 393 17.17 11.39 -12.71
N ILE A 394 17.47 10.15 -12.31
CA ILE A 394 16.46 9.17 -11.90
C ILE A 394 16.05 9.37 -10.43
N ASN A 395 17.00 9.72 -9.55
CA ASN A 395 16.78 9.82 -8.10
C ASN A 395 17.59 10.97 -7.48
N PRO A 396 17.21 12.25 -7.66
CA PRO A 396 18.04 13.39 -7.26
C PRO A 396 18.27 13.52 -5.74
N GLU A 397 17.37 12.96 -4.93
CA GLU A 397 17.42 13.04 -3.46
C GLU A 397 18.30 11.95 -2.81
N ARG A 398 18.91 11.06 -3.61
CA ARG A 398 19.72 9.94 -3.09
C ARG A 398 21.20 10.26 -3.07
N THR A 399 21.95 9.51 -2.28
CA THR A 399 23.41 9.47 -2.43
C THR A 399 23.77 8.83 -3.77
N HIS A 400 24.79 9.36 -4.43
CA HIS A 400 25.25 8.89 -5.75
C HIS A 400 26.63 8.24 -5.67
N LYS A 401 27.10 7.91 -4.47
CA LYS A 401 28.39 7.26 -4.26
C LYS A 401 28.46 5.92 -4.99
N SER A 402 29.54 5.65 -5.72
CA SER A 402 29.71 4.44 -6.54
C SER A 402 29.55 3.16 -5.74
N GLU A 403 29.99 3.11 -4.48
CA GLU A 403 29.87 1.93 -3.61
C GLU A 403 28.40 1.61 -3.34
N ILE A 404 27.59 2.65 -3.13
CA ILE A 404 26.16 2.51 -2.87
C ILE A 404 25.43 2.12 -4.16
N LEU A 405 25.83 2.69 -5.30
CA LEU A 405 25.27 2.35 -6.60
C LEU A 405 25.57 0.90 -6.98
N ALA A 406 26.83 0.45 -6.86
CA ALA A 406 27.22 -0.93 -7.16
C ALA A 406 26.48 -1.92 -6.28
N LYS A 407 26.38 -1.65 -4.98
CA LYS A 407 25.62 -2.49 -4.06
C LYS A 407 24.13 -2.52 -4.37
N THR A 408 23.54 -1.37 -4.70
CA THR A 408 22.09 -1.24 -4.93
C THR A 408 21.65 -1.86 -6.26
N TYR A 409 22.44 -1.67 -7.33
CA TYR A 409 22.03 -2.05 -8.69
C TYR A 409 22.67 -3.33 -9.19
N LEU A 410 23.82 -3.72 -8.65
CA LEU A 410 24.57 -4.91 -9.08
C LEU A 410 24.72 -5.94 -7.95
N GLY A 411 24.40 -5.59 -6.70
CA GLY A 411 24.60 -6.48 -5.55
C GLY A 411 26.07 -6.73 -5.20
N ILE A 412 26.98 -5.86 -5.67
CA ILE A 412 28.44 -6.00 -5.50
C ILE A 412 28.93 -4.97 -4.48
N ASP A 413 29.76 -5.40 -3.53
CA ASP A 413 30.55 -4.51 -2.68
C ASP A 413 31.87 -4.17 -3.41
N LEU A 414 32.17 -2.87 -3.57
CA LEU A 414 33.36 -2.35 -4.26
C LEU A 414 34.60 -2.24 -3.37
#